data_AF-A0A1Z5LIS9-F1
#
_entry.id   AF-A0A1Z5LIS9-F1
#
_cell.length_a   1.000
_cell.length_b   1.000
_cell.length_c   1.000
_cell.angle_alpha   90.00
_cell.angle_beta   90.00
_cell.angle_gamma   90.00
#
_symmetry.space_group_name_H-M   'P 1'
#
loop_
_entity.id
_entity.type
_entity.pdbx_description
1 polymer ?
#
loop_
_entity_poly.entity_id
_entity_poly.type
_entity_poly.pdbx_seq_one_letter_code
_entity_poly.pdbx_strand_id
1 'polypeptide(L)'
;MGGPHLKFDHQMCMDVEKNTIYVFGGKVLTSSQNVEDRALETSFSGLFAYHVPTNTWHKLRDDSTGSGPQDIRARIGHSMLFHEKSRLLYIFAGQRSKEYLTDFFTYNVDLDQVNILCDGQKTEVSAAGFTQRATIDPELNEIHVLSGSNKDKEKREDNVKNSFWIYDINQNKWSCIYHSDYGQQTSSKESNQEPCPRFAHQLVYDHVRKVHYLFGGNPGRPNCPKVRLDDFWSLQL
;
A
#
# COMPACT_ATOMS: atom_id res chain seq x y z
N MET A 1 7.19 -4.05 -27.15
CA MET A 1 6.11 -5.04 -26.89
C MET A 1 6.49 -5.87 -25.68
N GLY A 2 5.54 -6.33 -24.85
CA GLY A 2 5.84 -7.17 -23.67
C GLY A 2 5.50 -6.56 -22.30
N GLY A 3 4.73 -5.48 -22.25
CA GLY A 3 4.26 -4.89 -20.99
C GLY A 3 3.10 -5.66 -20.36
N PRO A 4 2.65 -5.23 -19.16
CA PRO A 4 1.50 -5.85 -18.50
C PRO A 4 0.22 -5.70 -19.34
N HIS A 5 -0.70 -6.66 -19.18
CA HIS A 5 -2.06 -6.54 -19.70
C HIS A 5 -2.81 -5.36 -19.07
N LEU A 6 -3.94 -4.99 -19.67
CA LEU A 6 -4.86 -4.01 -19.10
C LEU A 6 -5.28 -4.45 -17.69
N LYS A 7 -5.02 -3.60 -16.69
CA LYS A 7 -5.19 -3.94 -15.28
C LYS A 7 -5.53 -2.72 -14.43
N PHE A 8 -6.03 -2.95 -13.22
CA PHE A 8 -6.35 -1.91 -12.22
C PHE A 8 -5.84 -2.30 -10.82
N ASP A 9 -5.79 -1.32 -9.92
CA ASP A 9 -5.30 -1.45 -8.52
C ASP A 9 -3.87 -2.01 -8.39
N HIS A 10 -3.03 -1.77 -9.40
CA HIS A 10 -1.59 -2.03 -9.36
C HIS A 10 -0.85 -0.88 -8.66
N GLN A 11 0.42 -1.11 -8.31
CA GLN A 11 1.31 -0.05 -7.82
C GLN A 11 2.47 0.20 -8.77
N MET A 12 3.02 1.41 -8.69
CA MET A 12 4.15 1.86 -9.49
C MET A 12 5.20 2.57 -8.62
N CYS A 13 6.47 2.35 -8.92
CA CYS A 13 7.59 3.11 -8.34
C CYS A 13 8.57 3.50 -9.44
N MET A 14 9.26 4.62 -9.28
CA MET A 14 10.28 5.10 -10.21
C MET A 14 11.66 4.95 -9.57
N ASP A 15 12.55 4.28 -10.28
CA ASP A 15 13.99 4.41 -10.10
C ASP A 15 14.47 5.54 -11.00
N VAL A 16 14.70 6.70 -10.39
CA VAL A 16 15.13 7.91 -11.10
C VAL A 16 16.55 7.76 -11.65
N GLU A 17 17.43 7.07 -10.93
CA GLU A 17 18.83 6.86 -11.32
C GLU A 17 18.92 6.03 -12.61
N LYS A 18 18.16 4.92 -12.66
CA LYS A 18 18.13 4.02 -13.83
C LYS A 18 17.00 4.32 -14.82
N ASN A 19 16.28 5.42 -14.65
CA ASN A 19 15.12 5.78 -15.49
C ASN A 19 14.14 4.61 -15.73
N THR A 20 13.85 3.85 -14.67
CA THR A 20 13.08 2.61 -14.75
C THR A 20 11.85 2.69 -13.87
N ILE A 21 10.68 2.40 -14.44
CA ILE A 21 9.43 2.29 -13.70
C ILE A 21 9.17 0.83 -13.36
N TYR A 22 9.03 0.52 -12.08
CA TYR A 22 8.58 -0.79 -11.62
C TYR A 22 7.06 -0.79 -11.45
N VAL A 23 6.39 -1.85 -11.93
CA VAL A 23 4.94 -2.01 -11.89
C VAL A 23 4.60 -3.39 -11.34
N PHE A 24 3.90 -3.45 -10.22
CA PHE A 24 3.54 -4.72 -9.56
C PHE A 24 2.05 -4.83 -9.25
N GLY A 25 1.57 -6.07 -9.31
CA GLY A 25 0.21 -6.41 -8.90
C GLY A 25 -0.85 -5.85 -9.83
N GLY A 26 -2.05 -5.75 -9.28
CA GLY A 26 -3.27 -5.39 -10.00
C GLY A 26 -4.00 -6.59 -10.57
N LYS A 27 -5.31 -6.45 -10.74
CA LYS A 27 -6.17 -7.45 -11.37
C LYS A 27 -6.24 -7.20 -12.87
N VAL A 28 -6.03 -8.24 -13.67
CA VAL A 28 -6.10 -8.17 -15.13
C VAL A 28 -7.56 -8.12 -15.57
N LEU A 29 -7.87 -7.20 -16.48
CA LEU A 29 -9.18 -7.09 -17.11
C LEU A 29 -9.23 -8.05 -18.31
N THR A 30 -9.96 -9.15 -18.17
CA THR A 30 -10.25 -10.06 -19.27
C THR A 30 -11.60 -9.70 -19.91
N SER A 31 -11.64 -9.68 -21.25
CA SER A 31 -12.84 -9.33 -22.03
C SER A 31 -13.82 -10.49 -22.21
N SER A 32 -13.79 -11.53 -21.36
CA SER A 32 -14.62 -12.72 -21.56
C SER A 32 -16.11 -12.35 -21.59
N GLN A 33 -16.83 -12.79 -22.63
CA GLN A 33 -18.26 -12.53 -22.84
C GLN A 33 -19.15 -13.40 -21.93
N ASN A 34 -18.64 -14.53 -21.44
CA ASN A 34 -19.37 -15.43 -20.54
C ASN A 34 -19.19 -14.98 -19.09
N VAL A 35 -20.31 -14.64 -18.43
CA VAL A 35 -20.35 -14.11 -17.07
C VAL A 35 -19.91 -15.16 -16.03
N GLU A 36 -20.10 -16.44 -16.31
CA GLU A 36 -19.75 -17.56 -15.42
C GLU A 36 -18.22 -17.81 -15.36
N ASP A 37 -17.50 -17.65 -16.47
CA ASP A 37 -16.03 -17.81 -16.53
C ASP A 37 -15.26 -16.65 -15.87
N ARG A 38 -15.87 -15.46 -15.78
CA ARG A 38 -15.24 -14.27 -15.15
C ARG A 38 -14.92 -14.45 -13.67
N ALA A 39 -15.68 -15.31 -12.97
CA ALA A 39 -15.45 -15.60 -11.56
C ALA A 39 -14.30 -16.60 -11.34
N LEU A 40 -14.06 -17.49 -12.31
CA LEU A 40 -13.01 -18.52 -12.28
C LEU A 40 -11.65 -17.98 -12.72
N GLU A 41 -11.60 -17.02 -13.65
CA GLU A 41 -10.35 -16.43 -14.17
C GLU A 41 -10.01 -15.08 -13.51
N THR A 42 -9.89 -15.01 -12.18
CA THR A 42 -9.29 -13.82 -11.56
C THR A 42 -7.78 -13.88 -11.71
N SER A 43 -7.28 -13.42 -12.86
CA SER A 43 -5.85 -13.28 -13.15
C SER A 43 -5.29 -12.00 -12.53
N PHE A 44 -4.09 -12.08 -11.96
CA PHE A 44 -3.33 -10.94 -11.47
C PHE A 44 -2.07 -10.74 -12.30
N SER A 45 -1.58 -9.50 -12.32
CA SER A 45 -0.34 -9.16 -13.03
C SER A 45 0.86 -9.28 -12.08
N GLY A 46 1.92 -9.95 -12.55
CA GLY A 46 3.21 -10.00 -11.88
C GLY A 46 3.98 -8.67 -11.89
N LEU A 47 5.30 -8.75 -11.69
CA LEU A 47 6.23 -7.62 -11.62
C LEU A 47 6.86 -7.34 -12.98
N PHE A 48 6.80 -6.07 -13.40
CA PHE A 48 7.39 -5.60 -14.65
C PHE A 48 8.28 -4.39 -14.39
N ALA A 49 9.31 -4.23 -15.20
CA ALA A 49 10.12 -3.03 -15.33
C ALA A 49 9.89 -2.40 -16.70
N TYR A 50 9.75 -1.08 -16.73
CA TYR A 50 9.69 -0.29 -17.95
C TYR A 50 10.86 0.68 -17.97
N HIS A 51 11.77 0.49 -18.92
CA HIS A 51 12.89 1.40 -19.11
C HIS A 51 12.45 2.56 -20.00
N VAL A 52 12.38 3.75 -19.40
CA VAL A 52 11.82 4.95 -20.04
C VAL A 52 12.62 5.37 -21.28
N PRO A 53 13.97 5.44 -21.25
CA PRO A 53 14.74 5.93 -22.39
C PRO A 53 14.62 5.06 -23.65
N THR A 54 14.52 3.74 -23.49
CA THR A 54 14.39 2.81 -24.63
C THR A 54 12.95 2.44 -24.95
N ASN A 55 11.98 2.87 -24.13
CA ASN A 55 10.57 2.49 -24.27
C ASN A 55 10.37 0.96 -24.30
N THR A 56 11.10 0.23 -23.45
CA THR A 56 11.05 -1.24 -23.40
C THR A 56 10.49 -1.75 -22.09
N TRP A 57 9.73 -2.83 -22.19
CA TRP A 57 9.20 -3.57 -21.05
C TRP A 57 10.03 -4.84 -20.83
N HIS A 58 10.28 -5.15 -19.56
CA HIS A 58 10.88 -6.40 -19.11
C HIS A 58 9.98 -6.99 -18.01
N LYS A 59 9.53 -8.22 -18.19
CA LYS A 59 8.85 -8.94 -17.11
C LYS A 59 9.94 -9.48 -16.18
N LEU A 60 9.84 -9.14 -14.89
CA LEU A 60 10.77 -9.59 -13.87
C LEU A 60 10.26 -10.86 -13.21
N ARG A 61 8.97 -10.88 -12.83
CA ARG A 61 8.34 -12.03 -12.16
C ARG A 61 6.90 -12.20 -12.62
N ASP A 62 6.48 -13.45 -12.78
CA ASP A 62 5.07 -13.81 -12.95
C ASP A 62 4.31 -13.73 -11.62
N ASP A 63 2.99 -13.71 -11.68
CA ASP A 63 2.16 -13.94 -10.50
C ASP A 63 2.29 -15.40 -10.07
N SER A 64 2.64 -15.64 -8.80
CA SER A 64 2.71 -16.98 -8.24
C SER A 64 1.55 -17.26 -7.30
N THR A 65 1.02 -18.48 -7.36
CA THR A 65 0.11 -19.05 -6.35
C THR A 65 0.83 -19.95 -5.36
N GLY A 66 2.14 -20.15 -5.54
CA GLY A 66 2.98 -20.94 -4.66
C GLY A 66 3.28 -20.24 -3.35
N SER A 67 3.90 -20.99 -2.45
CA SER A 67 4.41 -20.52 -1.15
C SER A 67 5.92 -20.68 -1.05
N GLY A 68 6.62 -20.75 -2.18
CA GLY A 68 8.07 -20.82 -2.22
C GLY A 68 8.69 -19.51 -1.72
N PRO A 69 9.93 -19.54 -1.20
CA PRO A 69 10.58 -18.36 -0.62
C PRO A 69 10.88 -17.26 -1.66
N GLN A 70 10.82 -17.60 -2.95
CA GLN A 70 11.04 -16.68 -4.07
C GLN A 70 9.75 -16.36 -4.83
N ASP A 71 8.61 -16.93 -4.41
CA ASP A 71 7.32 -16.67 -5.02
C ASP A 71 6.79 -15.30 -4.55
N ILE A 72 6.31 -14.49 -5.50
CA ILE A 72 5.58 -13.26 -5.18
C ILE A 72 4.11 -13.41 -5.59
N ARG A 73 3.22 -13.30 -4.61
CA ARG A 73 1.77 -13.31 -4.84
C ARG A 73 1.33 -11.90 -5.24
N ALA A 74 0.86 -11.73 -6.46
CA ALA A 74 0.29 -10.47 -6.91
C ALA A 74 -1.02 -10.17 -6.17
N ARG A 75 -1.34 -8.88 -6.05
CA ARG A 75 -2.42 -8.40 -5.16
C ARG A 75 -2.89 -7.01 -5.59
N ILE A 76 -4.05 -6.59 -5.10
CA ILE A 76 -4.64 -5.27 -5.33
C ILE A 76 -4.59 -4.42 -4.07
N GLY A 77 -4.50 -3.09 -4.24
CA GLY A 77 -4.59 -2.13 -3.13
C GLY A 77 -3.48 -2.27 -2.08
N HIS A 78 -2.35 -2.88 -2.44
CA HIS A 78 -1.15 -2.99 -1.62
C HIS A 78 -0.34 -1.70 -1.65
N SER A 79 0.63 -1.60 -0.76
CA SER A 79 1.68 -0.57 -0.79
C SER A 79 2.92 -1.14 -1.46
N MET A 80 3.55 -0.35 -2.33
CA MET A 80 4.86 -0.63 -2.91
C MET A 80 5.71 0.63 -2.82
N LEU A 81 6.93 0.50 -2.30
CA LEU A 81 7.88 1.59 -2.12
C LEU A 81 9.26 1.16 -2.63
N PHE A 82 9.99 2.07 -3.26
CA PHE A 82 11.35 1.80 -3.73
C PHE A 82 12.36 2.51 -2.86
N HIS A 83 13.32 1.77 -2.30
CA HIS A 83 14.44 2.32 -1.57
C HIS A 83 15.65 2.40 -2.48
N GLU A 84 15.98 3.61 -2.94
CA GLU A 84 17.00 3.85 -3.97
C GLU A 84 18.41 3.37 -3.60
N LYS A 85 18.84 3.56 -2.35
CA LYS A 85 20.20 3.17 -1.92
C LYS A 85 20.42 1.65 -1.84
N SER A 86 19.43 0.92 -1.32
CA SER A 86 19.48 -0.55 -1.17
C SER A 86 18.93 -1.29 -2.39
N ARG A 87 18.28 -0.57 -3.32
CA ARG A 87 17.69 -1.09 -4.55
C ARG A 87 16.65 -2.19 -4.28
N LEU A 88 15.84 -1.95 -3.24
CA LEU A 88 14.78 -2.85 -2.79
C LEU A 88 13.40 -2.24 -3.05
N LEU A 89 12.49 -3.05 -3.60
CA LEU A 89 11.05 -2.80 -3.55
C LEU A 89 10.49 -3.40 -2.26
N TYR A 90 9.89 -2.58 -1.41
CA TYR A 90 9.15 -2.99 -0.21
C TYR A 90 7.67 -3.16 -0.57
N ILE A 91 7.11 -4.33 -0.33
CA ILE A 91 5.73 -4.68 -0.70
C ILE A 91 5.02 -5.28 0.51
N PHE A 92 3.87 -4.71 0.87
CA PHE A 92 3.06 -5.17 1.99
C PHE A 92 1.59 -4.83 1.82
N ALA A 93 0.76 -5.45 2.66
CA ALA A 93 -0.68 -5.28 2.72
C ALA A 93 -1.37 -5.62 1.39
N GLY A 94 -2.60 -5.15 1.22
CA GLY A 94 -3.42 -5.39 0.05
C GLY A 94 -4.31 -6.62 0.18
N GLN A 95 -4.94 -6.97 -0.94
CA GLN A 95 -5.93 -8.02 -0.98
C GLN A 95 -5.73 -8.90 -2.20
N ARG A 96 -5.96 -10.20 -2.03
CA ARG A 96 -6.09 -11.16 -3.13
C ARG A 96 -7.39 -11.93 -2.96
N SER A 97 -8.28 -11.82 -3.93
CA SER A 97 -9.63 -12.42 -3.86
C SER A 97 -10.39 -11.98 -2.59
N LYS A 98 -10.63 -12.88 -1.62
CA LYS A 98 -11.31 -12.57 -0.35
C LYS A 98 -10.35 -12.43 0.84
N GLU A 99 -9.05 -12.63 0.61
CA GLU A 99 -7.99 -12.65 1.61
C GLU A 99 -7.31 -11.28 1.68
N TYR A 100 -7.29 -10.66 2.87
CA TYR A 100 -6.41 -9.52 3.13
C TYR A 100 -5.05 -10.07 3.51
N LEU A 101 -4.02 -9.56 2.86
CA LEU A 101 -2.65 -10.02 3.01
C LEU A 101 -1.93 -9.18 4.07
N THR A 102 -1.18 -9.86 4.93
CA THR A 102 -0.41 -9.26 6.03
C THR A 102 1.08 -9.55 5.94
N ASP A 103 1.49 -10.28 4.90
CA ASP A 103 2.90 -10.49 4.60
C ASP A 103 3.57 -9.16 4.20
N PHE A 104 4.85 -9.09 4.53
CA PHE A 104 5.73 -7.99 4.20
C PHE A 104 7.03 -8.55 3.67
N PHE A 105 7.42 -8.15 2.47
CA PHE A 105 8.64 -8.65 1.85
C PHE A 105 9.34 -7.55 1.05
N THR A 106 10.59 -7.84 0.73
CA THR A 106 11.42 -7.03 -0.16
C THR A 106 11.74 -7.81 -1.42
N TYR A 107 11.85 -7.10 -2.53
CA TYR A 107 12.37 -7.62 -3.80
C TYR A 107 13.57 -6.79 -4.24
N ASN A 108 14.73 -7.43 -4.37
CA ASN A 108 15.94 -6.82 -4.89
C ASN A 108 15.88 -6.76 -6.42
N VAL A 109 15.85 -5.55 -6.97
CA VAL A 109 15.66 -5.33 -8.40
C VAL A 109 16.89 -5.64 -9.26
N ASP A 110 18.07 -5.73 -8.64
CA ASP A 110 19.31 -6.03 -9.35
C ASP A 110 19.67 -7.53 -9.27
N LEU A 111 19.39 -8.17 -8.13
CA LEU A 111 19.71 -9.58 -7.89
C LEU A 111 18.57 -10.54 -8.22
N ASP A 112 17.37 -10.01 -8.51
CA ASP A 112 16.14 -10.79 -8.68
C ASP A 112 15.90 -11.74 -7.49
N GLN A 113 15.85 -11.18 -6.28
CA GLN A 113 15.72 -11.96 -5.05
C GLN A 113 14.62 -11.41 -4.13
N VAL A 114 13.83 -12.32 -3.58
CA VAL A 114 12.81 -12.01 -2.56
C VAL A 114 13.37 -12.31 -1.17
N ASN A 115 13.12 -11.42 -0.22
CA ASN A 115 13.36 -11.64 1.20
C ASN A 115 12.11 -11.31 2.01
N ILE A 116 11.61 -12.28 2.78
CA ILE A 116 10.40 -12.15 3.59
C ILE A 116 10.76 -11.51 4.93
N LEU A 117 10.16 -10.36 5.22
CA LEU A 117 10.33 -9.63 6.49
C LEU A 117 9.29 -10.07 7.52
N CYS A 118 8.07 -10.35 7.07
CA CYS A 118 6.98 -10.90 7.87
C CYS A 118 6.15 -11.84 7.00
N ASP A 119 5.86 -13.04 7.51
CA ASP A 119 5.06 -14.07 6.83
C ASP A 119 3.55 -13.91 7.05
N GLY A 120 3.14 -12.91 7.83
CA GLY A 120 1.73 -12.64 8.16
C GLY A 120 1.15 -13.51 9.29
N GLN A 121 1.92 -14.44 9.88
CA GLN A 121 1.47 -15.29 11.00
C GLN A 121 1.56 -14.60 12.35
N LYS A 122 2.45 -13.60 12.49
CA LYS A 122 2.62 -12.82 13.73
C LYS A 122 1.94 -11.46 13.62
N THR A 123 1.09 -11.16 14.61
CA THR A 123 0.33 -9.93 14.76
C THR A 123 1.18 -8.74 15.25
N GLU A 124 2.37 -8.53 14.67
CA GLU A 124 3.26 -7.41 15.04
C GLU A 124 3.13 -6.20 14.10
N VAL A 125 2.32 -6.33 13.04
CA VAL A 125 2.20 -5.33 11.96
C VAL A 125 0.91 -4.54 12.12
N SER A 126 0.91 -3.27 11.68
CA SER A 126 -0.32 -2.49 11.49
C SER A 126 -1.35 -3.34 10.75
N ALA A 127 -2.59 -3.40 11.26
CA ALA A 127 -3.61 -4.33 10.80
C ALA A 127 -3.72 -4.41 9.27
N ALA A 128 -4.02 -5.61 8.75
CA ALA A 128 -4.26 -5.90 7.35
C ALA A 128 -5.09 -4.78 6.69
N GLY A 129 -4.46 -4.01 5.80
CA GLY A 129 -5.09 -2.86 5.19
C GLY A 129 -5.27 -3.03 3.69
N PHE A 130 -6.40 -2.54 3.19
CA PHE A 130 -6.64 -2.36 1.77
C PHE A 130 -6.55 -0.88 1.44
N THR A 131 -5.82 -0.52 0.38
CA THR A 131 -5.56 0.87 -0.04
C THR A 131 -4.83 1.72 1.00
N GLN A 132 -3.97 1.10 1.83
CA GLN A 132 -3.06 1.87 2.67
C GLN A 132 -2.16 2.75 1.79
N ARG A 133 -1.90 3.97 2.27
CA ARG A 133 -0.92 4.85 1.66
C ARG A 133 0.31 4.84 2.57
N ALA A 134 1.45 4.64 1.95
CA ALA A 134 2.72 4.60 2.62
C ALA A 134 3.72 5.47 1.87
N THR A 135 4.72 5.95 2.60
CA THR A 135 5.83 6.74 2.09
C THR A 135 7.13 6.21 2.68
N ILE A 136 8.26 6.54 2.07
CA ILE A 136 9.58 6.12 2.54
C ILE A 136 10.50 7.33 2.69
N ASP A 137 11.27 7.35 3.76
CA ASP A 137 12.40 8.24 3.96
C ASP A 137 13.71 7.45 3.77
N PRO A 138 14.40 7.57 2.62
CA PRO A 138 15.62 6.82 2.35
C PRO A 138 16.85 7.32 3.10
N GLU A 139 16.77 8.49 3.77
CA GLU A 139 17.84 8.98 4.63
C GLU A 139 17.72 8.39 6.04
N LEU A 140 16.50 8.33 6.57
CA LEU A 140 16.23 7.75 7.89
C LEU A 140 16.12 6.22 7.83
N ASN A 141 15.92 5.65 6.63
CA ASN A 141 15.56 4.24 6.43
C ASN A 141 14.25 3.89 7.16
N GLU A 142 13.23 4.72 6.95
CA GLU A 142 11.93 4.59 7.61
C GLU A 142 10.80 4.49 6.57
N ILE A 143 9.84 3.59 6.80
CA ILE A 143 8.59 3.53 6.04
C ILE A 143 7.46 4.02 6.94
N HIS A 144 6.72 5.01 6.45
CA HIS A 144 5.61 5.63 7.17
C HIS A 144 4.28 5.17 6.59
N VAL A 145 3.34 4.80 7.45
CA VAL A 145 2.02 4.30 7.05
C VAL A 145 0.94 5.01 7.83
N LEU A 146 0.04 5.70 7.12
CA LEU A 146 -1.21 6.20 7.67
C LEU A 146 -2.32 5.19 7.36
N SER A 147 -2.80 4.49 8.38
CA SER A 147 -3.89 3.52 8.26
C SER A 147 -5.20 4.15 8.73
N GLY A 148 -6.24 4.06 7.88
CA GLY A 148 -7.55 4.67 8.08
C GLY A 148 -8.71 3.67 8.22
N SER A 149 -8.47 2.38 8.47
CA SER A 149 -9.57 1.40 8.53
C SER A 149 -9.15 0.13 9.28
N ASN A 150 -9.71 -0.10 10.47
CA ASN A 150 -9.76 -1.44 11.06
C ASN A 150 -11.10 -2.07 10.68
N LYS A 151 -11.10 -3.02 9.74
CA LYS A 151 -12.25 -3.92 9.57
C LYS A 151 -12.11 -5.05 10.58
N ASP A 152 -12.32 -4.74 11.86
CA ASP A 152 -12.52 -5.80 12.85
C ASP A 152 -13.88 -6.45 12.55
N LYS A 153 -13.84 -7.58 11.84
CA LYS A 153 -15.03 -8.35 11.43
C LYS A 153 -15.93 -8.75 12.63
N GLU A 154 -15.40 -8.72 13.85
CA GLU A 154 -16.09 -9.13 15.06
C GLU A 154 -16.92 -8.02 15.72
N LYS A 155 -16.67 -6.74 15.43
CA LYS A 155 -17.47 -5.62 15.95
C LYS A 155 -18.06 -4.87 14.76
N ARG A 156 -19.38 -4.96 14.60
CA ARG A 156 -20.19 -4.25 13.59
C ARG A 156 -20.16 -2.72 13.70
N GLU A 157 -19.25 -2.15 14.48
CA GLU A 157 -19.04 -0.72 14.56
C GLU A 157 -17.89 -0.34 13.62
N ASP A 158 -18.26 0.02 12.39
CA ASP A 158 -17.36 0.53 11.33
C ASP A 158 -16.82 1.93 11.67
N ASN A 159 -16.16 2.07 12.82
CA ASN A 159 -15.51 3.33 13.19
C ASN A 159 -14.13 3.37 12.54
N VAL A 160 -14.05 4.11 11.43
CA VAL A 160 -12.81 4.55 10.80
C VAL A 160 -11.96 5.23 11.87
N LYS A 161 -10.72 4.76 12.08
CA LYS A 161 -9.73 5.36 12.98
C LYS A 161 -8.45 5.64 12.21
N ASN A 162 -7.77 6.72 12.56
CA ASN A 162 -6.43 6.99 12.06
C ASN A 162 -5.40 6.37 13.00
N SER A 163 -4.41 5.71 12.43
CA SER A 163 -3.18 5.35 13.14
C SER A 163 -1.99 5.60 12.25
N PHE A 164 -0.89 6.07 12.83
CA PHE A 164 0.34 6.37 12.12
C PHE A 164 1.44 5.44 12.63
N TRP A 165 2.03 4.71 11.70
CA TRP A 165 3.04 3.68 11.96
C TRP A 165 4.33 4.00 11.25
N ILE A 166 5.44 3.70 11.91
CA ILE A 166 6.78 3.75 11.34
C ILE A 166 7.37 2.36 11.38
N TYR A 167 7.92 1.92 10.25
CA TYR A 167 8.80 0.77 10.18
C TYR A 167 10.23 1.25 10.02
N ASP A 168 11.05 0.97 11.04
CA ASP A 168 12.49 1.16 10.98
C ASP A 168 13.11 -0.02 10.22
N ILE A 169 13.69 0.26 9.05
CA ILE A 169 14.28 -0.74 8.17
C ILE A 169 15.55 -1.33 8.79
N ASN A 170 16.34 -0.54 9.51
CA ASN A 170 17.60 -0.99 10.12
C ASN A 170 17.33 -1.95 11.28
N GLN A 171 16.29 -1.68 12.07
CA GLN A 171 15.88 -2.50 13.21
C GLN A 171 14.89 -3.60 12.83
N ASN A 172 14.37 -3.61 11.60
CA ASN A 172 13.30 -4.48 11.14
C ASN A 172 12.09 -4.48 12.12
N LYS A 173 11.61 -3.28 12.48
CA LYS A 173 10.62 -3.13 13.56
C LYS A 173 9.55 -2.10 13.24
N TRP A 174 8.30 -2.48 13.44
CA TRP A 174 7.15 -1.58 13.42
C TRP A 174 6.94 -0.89 14.78
N SER A 175 6.58 0.39 14.74
CA SER A 175 6.19 1.19 15.90
C SER A 175 4.96 2.03 15.55
N CYS A 176 3.89 1.91 16.34
CA CYS A 176 2.75 2.82 16.26
C CYS A 176 3.11 4.09 17.03
N ILE A 177 3.16 5.23 16.35
CA ILE A 177 3.53 6.51 16.97
C ILE A 177 2.32 7.42 17.23
N TYR A 178 1.16 7.09 16.64
CA TYR A 178 -0.09 7.80 16.88
C TYR A 178 -1.30 6.90 16.62
N HIS A 179 -2.34 7.05 17.44
CA HIS A 179 -3.67 6.49 17.22
C HIS A 179 -4.76 7.52 17.60
N SER A 180 -5.82 7.62 16.79
CA SER A 180 -6.94 8.51 17.09
C SER A 180 -7.90 7.87 18.11
N ASP A 181 -8.24 8.59 19.17
CA ASP A 181 -9.18 8.16 20.22
C ASP A 181 -10.65 8.53 19.93
N TYR A 182 -11.06 8.51 18.65
CA TYR A 182 -12.46 8.72 18.25
C TYR A 182 -13.34 7.53 18.72
N GLY A 183 -13.80 7.61 19.97
CA GLY A 183 -14.61 6.57 20.63
C GLY A 183 -15.21 7.00 21.97
N GLN A 184 -14.78 8.13 22.55
CA GLN A 184 -15.47 8.78 23.66
C GLN A 184 -15.88 10.17 23.21
N GLN A 185 -17.10 10.59 23.55
CA GLN A 185 -17.68 11.88 23.17
C GLN A 185 -16.79 13.05 23.58
N THR A 186 -15.87 13.48 22.72
CA THR A 186 -15.18 14.76 22.87
C THR A 186 -16.03 15.84 22.23
N SER A 187 -17.01 16.26 23.02
CA SER A 187 -17.57 17.61 22.94
C SER A 187 -16.48 18.61 23.37
N SER A 188 -15.50 18.88 22.51
CA SER A 188 -14.55 19.96 22.76
C SER A 188 -14.12 20.62 21.44
N LYS A 189 -14.06 21.94 21.49
CA LYS A 189 -13.80 22.89 20.40
C LYS A 189 -12.35 22.84 19.88
N GLU A 190 -11.69 21.68 19.90
CA GLU A 190 -10.28 21.49 19.54
C GLU A 190 -10.09 20.63 18.28
N SER A 191 -11.14 20.46 17.46
CA SER A 191 -11.16 19.64 16.24
C SER A 191 -10.29 20.14 15.07
N ASN A 192 -9.39 21.10 15.30
CA ASN A 192 -8.59 21.75 14.24
C ASN A 192 -7.13 21.29 14.18
N GLN A 193 -6.68 20.41 15.07
CA GLN A 193 -5.26 20.01 15.10
C GLN A 193 -4.96 18.70 14.35
N GLU A 194 -5.98 17.95 13.92
CA GLU A 194 -5.79 16.69 13.22
C GLU A 194 -6.88 16.42 12.16
N PRO A 195 -6.54 15.69 11.08
CA PRO A 195 -7.53 15.23 10.12
C PRO A 195 -8.45 14.19 10.77
N CYS A 196 -9.77 14.31 10.52
CA CYS A 196 -10.69 13.24 10.90
C CYS A 196 -10.30 11.89 10.26
N PRO A 197 -10.68 10.76 10.87
CA PRO A 197 -10.46 9.44 10.28
C PRO A 197 -10.97 9.34 8.85
N ARG A 198 -10.17 8.73 7.96
CA ARG A 198 -10.50 8.64 6.53
C ARG A 198 -9.78 7.52 5.79
N PHE A 199 -10.44 6.97 4.76
CA PHE A 199 -9.82 6.07 3.78
C PHE A 199 -9.82 6.69 2.38
N ALA A 200 -9.14 6.03 1.42
CA ALA A 200 -9.02 6.49 0.04
C ALA A 200 -8.52 7.94 -0.09
N HIS A 201 -7.67 8.37 0.84
CA HIS A 201 -6.98 9.65 0.82
C HIS A 201 -5.70 9.54 -0.02
N GLN A 202 -5.08 10.69 -0.33
CA GLN A 202 -3.72 10.73 -0.87
C GLN A 202 -2.75 11.21 0.20
N LEU A 203 -1.64 10.49 0.37
CA LEU A 203 -0.55 10.85 1.27
C LEU A 203 0.74 10.91 0.45
N VAL A 204 1.50 11.99 0.59
CA VAL A 204 2.82 12.17 -0.02
C VAL A 204 3.81 12.71 1.01
N TYR A 205 5.10 12.49 0.78
CA TYR A 205 6.16 12.87 1.70
C TYR A 205 7.24 13.70 1.00
N ASP A 206 7.58 14.83 1.61
CA ASP A 206 8.73 15.65 1.25
C ASP A 206 9.91 15.23 2.12
N HIS A 207 10.80 14.39 1.57
CA HIS A 207 11.96 13.87 2.29
C HIS A 207 13.02 14.93 2.59
N VAL A 208 12.99 16.10 1.94
CA VAL A 208 13.94 17.20 2.20
C VAL A 208 13.46 18.00 3.41
N ARG A 209 12.17 18.33 3.45
CA ARG A 209 11.58 19.10 4.57
C ARG A 209 11.11 18.23 5.73
N LYS A 210 11.07 16.90 5.54
CA LYS A 210 10.55 15.92 6.49
C LYS A 210 9.07 16.17 6.84
N VAL A 211 8.26 16.47 5.81
CA VAL A 211 6.83 16.81 5.96
C VAL A 211 5.96 15.87 5.13
N HIS A 212 4.91 15.33 5.75
CA HIS A 212 3.84 14.62 5.06
C HIS A 212 2.74 15.58 4.66
N TYR A 213 2.14 15.37 3.49
CA TYR A 213 0.95 16.08 3.05
C TYR A 213 -0.17 15.09 2.76
N LEU A 214 -1.35 15.38 3.31
CA LEU A 214 -2.56 14.57 3.19
C LEU A 214 -3.64 15.39 2.50
N PHE A 215 -4.28 14.80 1.49
CA PHE A 215 -5.40 15.45 0.79
C PHE A 215 -6.61 14.53 0.69
N GLY A 216 -7.77 15.10 1.00
CA GLY A 216 -9.09 14.53 0.76
C GLY A 216 -9.33 13.17 1.41
N GLY A 217 -10.12 12.34 0.75
CA GLY A 217 -10.51 11.00 1.21
C GLY A 217 -12.00 10.87 1.54
N ASN A 218 -12.37 9.77 2.19
CA ASN A 218 -13.74 9.48 2.60
C ASN A 218 -13.78 9.20 4.11
N PRO A 219 -14.64 9.91 4.88
CA PRO A 219 -14.71 9.75 6.33
C PRO A 219 -15.52 8.53 6.79
N GLY A 220 -16.05 7.72 5.86
CA GLY A 220 -16.78 6.48 6.19
C GLY A 220 -18.10 6.67 6.91
N ARG A 221 -18.73 7.85 6.83
CA ARG A 221 -19.99 8.15 7.51
C ARG A 221 -21.13 7.27 6.94
N PRO A 222 -21.75 6.36 7.72
CA PRO A 222 -22.79 5.45 7.20
C PRO A 222 -24.00 6.17 6.63
N ASN A 223 -24.39 7.29 7.25
CA ASN A 223 -25.54 8.10 6.83
C ASN A 223 -25.23 8.98 5.61
N CYS A 224 -23.95 9.16 5.25
CA CYS A 224 -23.52 10.01 4.14
C CYS A 224 -22.34 9.36 3.37
N PRO A 225 -22.54 8.17 2.76
CA PRO A 225 -21.44 7.38 2.17
C PRO A 225 -20.79 8.04 0.95
N LYS A 226 -21.46 9.03 0.37
CA LYS A 226 -20.99 9.82 -0.78
C LYS A 226 -20.12 11.01 -0.40
N VAL A 227 -19.93 11.30 0.90
CA VAL A 227 -19.07 12.40 1.34
C VAL A 227 -17.64 12.18 0.85
N ARG A 228 -17.05 13.23 0.30
CA ARG A 228 -15.65 13.31 -0.09
C ARG A 228 -15.07 14.54 0.59
N LEU A 229 -13.92 14.35 1.22
CA LEU A 229 -13.18 15.43 1.85
C LEU A 229 -12.34 16.12 0.77
N ASP A 230 -12.18 17.43 0.91
CA ASP A 230 -11.42 18.32 0.04
C ASP A 230 -10.40 19.18 0.85
N ASP A 231 -10.20 18.82 2.12
CA ASP A 231 -9.25 19.43 3.03
C ASP A 231 -7.80 18.97 2.74
N PHE A 232 -6.86 19.83 3.12
CA PHE A 232 -5.42 19.62 2.95
C PHE A 232 -4.72 19.78 4.28
N TRP A 233 -3.89 18.81 4.64
CA TRP A 233 -3.19 18.74 5.91
C TRP A 233 -1.69 18.54 5.69
N SER A 234 -0.89 19.07 6.61
CA SER A 234 0.54 18.78 6.71
C SER A 234 0.88 18.22 8.07
N LEU A 235 1.77 17.25 8.13
CA LEU A 235 2.31 16.67 9.36
C LEU A 235 3.84 16.69 9.31
N GLN A 236 4.45 17.35 10.29
CA GLN A 236 5.87 17.27 10.57
C GLN A 236 6.04 16.52 11.89
N LEU A 237 6.83 15.44 11.87
CA LEU A 237 7.09 14.59 13.02
C LEU A 237 8.19 15.18 13.92
#